data_AF-A0A3M9MSE2-F1
#
_entry.id   AF-A0A3M9MSE2-F1
#
_cell.length_a   1.000
_cell.length_b   1.000
_cell.length_c   1.000
_cell.angle_alpha   90.00
_cell.angle_beta   90.00
_cell.angle_gamma   90.00
#
_symmetry.space_group_name_H-M   'P 1'
#
loop_
_entity.id
_entity.type
_entity.pdbx_description
1 polymer ?
#
loop_
_entity_poly.entity_id
_entity_poly.type
_entity_poly.pdbx_seq_one_letter_code
_entity_poly.pdbx_strand_id
1 'polypeptide(L)'
;MKMYIYEEEIFYPGKDTFIDSTADKENAVVFEDNEETGYFYAVERSDGLKILDALHIYNVKNIVDKDKPSTLKILWSEDESIALLSINDYYHALFDFKSKAGYCRTGFPENGSWAKVKERQLTDSLLESISKK
;
A
#
# COMPACT_ATOMS: atom_id res chain seq x y z
N MET A 1 4.57 -14.16 -10.62
CA MET A 1 4.92 -12.74 -10.78
C MET A 1 6.24 -12.37 -10.08
N LYS A 2 7.14 -11.64 -10.77
CA LYS A 2 8.35 -11.07 -10.17
C LYS A 2 8.06 -9.66 -9.64
N MET A 3 8.58 -9.34 -8.46
CA MET A 3 8.44 -8.04 -7.80
C MET A 3 9.81 -7.35 -7.73
N TYR A 4 9.81 -6.03 -7.87
CA TYR A 4 11.00 -5.18 -7.76
C TYR A 4 10.75 -4.13 -6.69
N ILE A 5 11.74 -3.89 -5.83
CA ILE A 5 11.69 -2.83 -4.81
C ILE A 5 11.95 -1.50 -5.53
N TYR A 6 11.03 -0.56 -5.42
CA TYR A 6 11.20 0.81 -5.94
C TYR A 6 11.61 1.73 -4.80
N GLU A 7 10.93 1.62 -3.66
CA GLU A 7 11.26 2.38 -2.45
C GLU A 7 11.64 1.43 -1.31
N GLU A 8 12.67 1.78 -0.55
CA GLU A 8 13.04 1.14 0.71
C GLU A 8 13.53 2.20 1.69
N GLU A 9 12.79 2.38 2.78
CA GLU A 9 13.05 3.44 3.75
C GLU A 9 12.95 2.92 5.18
N ILE A 10 13.75 3.51 6.08
CA ILE A 10 13.62 3.30 7.51
C ILE A 10 12.76 4.43 8.08
N PHE A 11 11.66 4.08 8.75
CA PHE A 11 10.76 5.06 9.36
C PHE A 11 10.38 4.66 10.79
N TYR A 12 9.75 5.57 11.52
CA TYR A 12 9.25 5.33 12.87
C TYR A 12 7.73 5.52 12.87
N PRO A 13 6.93 4.47 13.10
CA PRO A 13 5.48 4.61 13.17
C PRO A 13 5.06 5.66 14.20
N GLY A 14 4.14 6.56 13.82
CA GLY A 14 3.74 7.69 14.65
C GLY A 14 4.64 8.93 14.55
N LYS A 15 5.53 8.98 13.55
CA LYS A 15 6.18 10.22 13.12
C LYS A 15 5.77 10.52 11.68
N ASP A 16 5.52 11.80 11.41
CA ASP A 16 5.17 12.27 10.07
C ASP A 16 6.12 11.69 9.01
N THR A 17 5.55 10.87 8.13
CA THR A 17 6.30 10.12 7.11
C THR A 17 5.48 10.10 5.83
N PHE A 18 6.12 10.46 4.72
CA PHE A 18 5.50 10.46 3.40
C PHE A 18 6.45 9.80 2.41
N ILE A 19 6.01 8.71 1.79
CA ILE A 19 6.80 7.94 0.82
C ILE A 19 5.98 7.81 -0.46
N ASP A 20 6.55 8.31 -1.54
CA ASP A 20 5.96 8.34 -2.87
C ASP A 20 6.64 7.30 -3.74
N SER A 21 5.87 6.51 -4.49
CA SER A 21 6.41 5.59 -5.49
C SER A 21 5.58 5.66 -6.77
N THR A 22 6.25 5.95 -7.88
CA THR A 22 5.64 6.04 -9.20
C THR A 22 6.32 5.04 -10.14
N ALA A 23 5.50 4.25 -10.83
CA ALA A 23 5.95 3.35 -11.89
C ALA A 23 6.00 4.03 -13.26
N ASP A 24 6.71 3.45 -14.23
CA ASP A 24 6.90 4.04 -15.56
C ASP A 24 5.58 4.27 -16.32
N LYS A 25 4.55 3.48 -16.03
CA LYS A 25 3.19 3.63 -16.60
C LYS A 25 2.28 4.65 -15.89
N GLU A 26 2.85 5.56 -15.12
CA GLU A 26 2.14 6.59 -14.34
C GLU A 26 1.22 6.05 -13.22
N ASN A 27 1.22 4.73 -12.99
CA ASN A 27 0.62 4.19 -11.78
C ASN A 27 1.45 4.67 -10.59
N ALA A 28 0.79 5.23 -9.59
CA ALA A 28 1.46 5.77 -8.42
C ALA A 28 0.76 5.37 -7.14
N VAL A 29 1.55 5.20 -6.10
CA VAL A 29 1.09 4.96 -4.74
C VAL A 29 1.82 5.88 -3.77
N VAL A 30 1.15 6.16 -2.66
CA VAL A 30 1.71 6.97 -1.58
C VAL A 30 1.45 6.25 -0.27
N PHE A 31 2.49 6.12 0.56
CA PHE A 31 2.35 5.80 1.96
C PHE A 31 2.43 7.08 2.80
N GLU A 32 1.54 7.21 3.77
CA GLU A 32 1.50 8.31 4.73
C GLU A 32 1.33 7.75 6.15
N ASP A 33 2.20 8.18 7.06
CA ASP A 33 1.94 8.14 8.50
C ASP A 33 1.73 9.59 8.95
N ASN A 34 0.52 9.92 9.39
CA ASN A 34 0.15 11.26 9.82
C ASN A 34 0.20 11.44 11.35
N GLU A 35 1.06 10.67 12.02
CA GLU A 35 1.23 10.60 13.48
C GLU A 35 0.07 9.90 14.22
N GLU A 36 -1.10 9.74 13.60
CA GLU A 36 -2.26 9.04 14.18
C GLU A 36 -2.52 7.68 13.50
N THR A 37 -2.39 7.63 12.18
CA THR A 37 -2.76 6.51 11.33
C THR A 37 -1.82 6.36 10.15
N GLY A 38 -1.54 5.10 9.78
CA GLY A 38 -0.85 4.76 8.54
C GLY A 38 -1.85 4.45 7.45
N TYR A 39 -1.71 5.09 6.29
CA TYR A 39 -2.50 4.84 5.10
C TYR A 39 -1.62 4.57 3.88
N PHE A 40 -2.17 3.78 2.97
CA PHE A 40 -1.60 3.53 1.65
C PHE A 40 -2.62 3.90 0.59
N TYR A 41 -2.22 4.79 -0.31
CA TYR A 41 -3.10 5.38 -1.31
C TYR A 41 -2.67 4.95 -2.71
N ALA A 42 -3.65 4.65 -3.57
CA ALA A 42 -3.46 4.69 -5.01
C ALA A 42 -3.79 6.11 -5.48
N VAL A 43 -2.95 6.70 -6.33
CA VAL A 43 -3.10 8.09 -6.76
C VAL A 43 -2.97 8.24 -8.28
N GLU A 44 -3.60 9.29 -8.81
CA GLU A 44 -3.49 9.76 -10.20
C GLU A 44 -2.84 11.15 -10.19
N ARG A 45 -1.95 11.41 -11.15
CA ARG A 45 -1.11 12.64 -11.20
C ARG A 45 -1.31 13.51 -12.44
N SER A 46 -2.20 13.12 -13.35
CA SER A 46 -2.34 13.76 -14.66
C SER A 46 -2.83 15.22 -14.60
N ASP A 47 -3.53 15.62 -13.54
CA ASP A 47 -4.03 16.99 -13.33
C ASP A 47 -4.02 17.34 -11.82
N GLY A 48 -2.82 17.28 -11.23
CA GLY A 48 -2.62 17.37 -9.78
C GLY A 48 -2.76 16.01 -9.09
N LEU A 49 -2.49 15.99 -7.77
CA LEU A 49 -2.57 14.77 -6.97
C LEU A 49 -4.02 14.45 -6.62
N LYS A 50 -4.52 13.33 -7.12
CA LYS A 50 -5.87 12.82 -6.84
C LYS A 50 -5.77 11.45 -6.22
N ILE A 51 -6.37 11.29 -5.03
CA ILE A 51 -6.51 9.98 -4.39
C ILE A 51 -7.57 9.19 -5.16
N LEU A 52 -7.17 8.05 -5.73
CA LEU A 52 -8.06 7.10 -6.38
C LEU A 52 -8.68 6.16 -5.33
N ASP A 53 -7.86 5.67 -4.41
CA ASP A 53 -8.26 4.72 -3.39
C ASP A 53 -7.34 4.84 -2.16
N ALA A 54 -7.84 4.40 -1.01
CA ALA A 54 -7.15 4.45 0.26
C ALA A 54 -7.31 3.10 0.97
N LEU A 55 -6.25 2.68 1.66
CA LEU A 55 -6.21 1.47 2.46
C LEU A 55 -5.60 1.78 3.82
N HIS A 56 -6.31 1.41 4.88
CA HIS A 56 -5.82 1.56 6.25
C HIS A 56 -4.80 0.48 6.58
N ILE A 57 -3.66 0.90 7.13
CA ILE A 57 -2.53 0.01 7.47
C ILE A 57 -2.49 -0.25 8.98
N TYR A 58 -2.53 0.81 9.77
CA TYR A 58 -2.54 0.72 11.23
C TYR A 58 -3.07 2.00 11.89
N ASN A 59 -3.41 1.90 13.17
CA ASN A 59 -3.52 3.05 14.06
C ASN A 59 -2.27 3.10 14.94
N VAL A 60 -1.61 4.24 15.04
CA VAL A 60 -0.35 4.40 15.79
C VAL A 60 -0.53 3.99 17.25
N LYS A 61 -1.69 4.34 17.85
CA LYS A 61 -2.05 3.94 19.23
C LYS A 61 -2.08 2.42 19.48
N ASN A 62 -2.18 1.60 18.42
CA ASN A 62 -2.23 0.14 18.51
C ASN A 62 -0.84 -0.50 18.29
N ILE A 63 0.20 0.28 18.01
CA ILE A 63 1.55 -0.22 17.77
C ILE A 63 2.30 -0.25 19.10
N VAL A 64 2.70 -1.46 19.53
CA VAL A 64 3.34 -1.69 20.84
C VAL A 64 4.73 -1.07 20.92
N ASP A 65 5.52 -1.18 19.85
CA ASP A 65 6.92 -0.75 19.81
C ASP A 65 7.17 0.34 18.77
N LYS A 66 6.24 1.29 18.67
CA LYS A 66 6.30 2.47 17.78
C LYS A 66 7.59 3.31 17.92
N ASP A 67 8.29 3.19 19.05
CA ASP A 67 9.55 3.91 19.29
C ASP A 67 10.77 3.23 18.62
N LYS A 68 10.59 2.07 17.98
CA LYS A 68 11.61 1.38 17.19
C LYS A 68 11.48 1.70 15.70
N PRO A 69 12.60 1.72 14.95
CA PRO A 69 12.55 1.85 13.51
C PRO A 69 11.89 0.62 12.87
N SER A 70 11.18 0.85 11.77
CA SER A 70 10.65 -0.17 10.87
C SER A 70 11.19 0.04 9.46
N THR A 71 11.36 -1.04 8.71
CA THR A 71 11.74 -0.98 7.30
C THR A 71 10.48 -1.06 6.45
N LEU A 72 10.21 -0.01 5.67
CA LEU A 72 9.13 0.02 4.70
C LEU A 72 9.69 -0.23 3.31
N LYS A 73 9.01 -1.08 2.53
CA LYS A 73 9.30 -1.31 1.11
C LYS A 73 8.03 -1.13 0.29
N ILE A 74 8.14 -0.43 -0.82
CA ILE A 74 7.11 -0.40 -1.88
C ILE A 74 7.66 -1.20 -3.06
N LEU A 75 6.97 -2.28 -3.39
CA LEU A 75 7.35 -3.16 -4.49
C LEU A 75 6.36 -3.06 -5.64
N TRP A 76 6.87 -3.12 -6.86
CA TRP A 76 6.07 -3.16 -8.08
C TRP A 76 6.25 -4.48 -8.81
N SER A 77 5.17 -4.96 -9.42
CA SER A 77 5.25 -6.08 -10.37
C SER A 77 6.04 -5.69 -11.61
N GLU A 78 6.63 -6.66 -12.30
CA GLU A 78 7.37 -6.45 -13.55
C GLU A 78 6.59 -5.68 -14.62
N ASP A 79 5.27 -5.86 -14.68
CA ASP A 79 4.40 -5.14 -15.61
C ASP A 79 3.84 -3.83 -15.04
N GLU A 80 4.26 -3.48 -13.83
CA GLU A 80 3.90 -2.27 -13.06
C GLU A 80 2.41 -2.12 -12.81
N SER A 81 1.68 -3.23 -12.84
CA SER A 81 0.23 -3.23 -12.59
C SER A 81 -0.15 -3.50 -11.15
N ILE A 82 0.79 -3.99 -10.34
CA ILE A 82 0.58 -4.28 -8.93
C ILE A 82 1.62 -3.55 -8.08
N ALA A 83 1.16 -2.79 -7.10
CA ALA A 83 1.98 -2.19 -6.05
C ALA A 83 1.72 -2.91 -4.73
N LEU A 84 2.76 -3.24 -3.98
CA LEU A 84 2.72 -3.97 -2.72
C LEU A 84 3.45 -3.18 -1.64
N LEU A 85 2.78 -2.93 -0.52
CA LEU A 85 3.38 -2.34 0.66
C LEU A 85 3.84 -3.44 1.62
N SER A 86 5.13 -3.44 1.94
CA SER A 86 5.71 -4.27 3.00
C SER A 86 6.26 -3.39 4.12
N ILE A 87 6.01 -3.80 5.36
CA ILE A 87 6.65 -3.20 6.55
C ILE A 87 7.22 -4.36 7.37
N ASN A 88 8.52 -4.30 7.68
CA ASN A 88 9.26 -5.35 8.39
C ASN A 88 9.07 -6.74 7.76
N ASP A 89 9.20 -6.80 6.43
CA ASP A 89 9.04 -8.00 5.59
C ASP A 89 7.65 -8.67 5.69
N TYR A 90 6.65 -7.97 6.24
CA TYR A 90 5.24 -8.38 6.24
C TYR A 90 4.46 -7.56 5.22
N TYR A 91 3.63 -8.22 4.40
CA TYR A 91 2.80 -7.55 3.41
C TYR A 91 1.53 -7.00 4.04
N HIS A 92 1.38 -5.68 4.01
CA HIS A 92 0.27 -4.97 4.65
C HIS A 92 -0.87 -4.64 3.69
N ALA A 93 -0.53 -4.24 2.46
CA ALA A 93 -1.50 -3.81 1.48
C ALA A 93 -0.99 -4.02 0.05
N LEU A 94 -1.92 -4.13 -0.90
CA LEU A 94 -1.62 -4.11 -2.33
C LEU A 94 -2.70 -3.38 -3.12
N PHE A 95 -2.29 -2.78 -4.23
CA PHE A 95 -3.17 -2.29 -5.28
C PHE A 95 -2.91 -3.06 -6.57
N ASP A 96 -3.99 -3.53 -7.21
CA ASP A 96 -4.00 -4.06 -8.58
C ASP A 96 -4.71 -3.03 -9.47
N PHE A 97 -3.90 -2.29 -10.24
CA PHE A 97 -4.37 -1.21 -11.11
C PHE A 97 -5.15 -1.72 -12.32
N LYS A 98 -4.88 -2.94 -12.80
CA LYS A 98 -5.63 -3.56 -13.91
C LYS A 98 -7.04 -3.92 -13.46
N SER A 99 -7.16 -4.55 -12.29
CA SER A 99 -8.45 -4.96 -11.74
C SER A 99 -9.18 -3.82 -11.03
N LYS A 100 -8.51 -2.68 -10.81
CA LYS A 100 -8.97 -1.58 -9.96
C LYS A 100 -9.37 -2.09 -8.58
N ALA A 101 -8.43 -2.74 -7.91
CA ALA A 101 -8.66 -3.40 -6.63
C ALA A 101 -7.60 -2.98 -5.61
N GLY A 102 -8.03 -2.74 -4.38
CA GLY A 102 -7.15 -2.46 -3.25
C GLY A 102 -7.47 -3.40 -2.10
N TYR A 103 -6.43 -4.01 -1.53
CA TYR A 103 -6.56 -4.96 -0.42
C TYR A 103 -5.60 -4.60 0.70
N CYS A 104 -6.05 -4.64 1.95
CA CYS A 104 -5.21 -4.52 3.13
C CYS A 104 -5.63 -5.49 4.22
N ARG A 105 -4.80 -5.70 5.25
CA ARG A 105 -5.08 -6.71 6.28
C ARG A 105 -6.38 -6.47 7.07
N THR A 106 -6.80 -5.22 7.20
CA THR A 106 -8.04 -4.84 7.89
C THR A 106 -9.26 -4.85 6.97
N GLY A 107 -9.06 -4.83 5.65
CA GLY A 107 -10.13 -4.62 4.67
C GLY A 107 -10.77 -3.23 4.70
N PHE A 108 -10.22 -2.29 5.47
CA PHE A 108 -10.79 -0.95 5.65
C PHE A 108 -10.09 0.08 4.74
N PRO A 109 -10.84 1.04 4.17
CA PRO A 109 -12.29 1.22 4.23
C PRO A 109 -13.04 0.21 3.36
N GLU A 110 -14.29 -0.10 3.73
CA GLU A 110 -15.11 -1.09 3.02
C GLU A 110 -15.33 -0.75 1.54
N ASN A 111 -15.31 0.54 1.17
CA ASN A 111 -15.49 0.99 -0.21
C ASN A 111 -14.50 2.13 -0.55
N GLY A 112 -13.81 1.98 -1.68
CA GLY A 112 -13.06 3.04 -2.35
C GLY A 112 -13.78 3.43 -3.64
N SER A 113 -13.83 4.72 -3.99
CA SER A 113 -14.53 5.19 -5.20
C SER A 113 -13.97 4.61 -6.50
N TRP A 114 -12.70 4.20 -6.49
CA TRP A 114 -12.02 3.52 -7.59
C TRP A 114 -12.10 1.99 -7.52
N ALA A 115 -12.21 1.42 -6.32
CA ALA A 115 -12.21 -0.02 -6.11
C ALA A 115 -13.44 -0.71 -6.71
N LYS A 116 -13.22 -1.77 -7.49
CA LYS A 116 -14.27 -2.61 -8.10
C LYS A 116 -14.52 -3.92 -7.35
N VAL A 117 -13.86 -4.10 -6.21
CA VAL A 117 -13.94 -5.32 -5.38
C VAL A 117 -14.76 -5.05 -4.13
N LYS A 118 -15.53 -6.05 -3.71
CA LYS A 118 -16.36 -5.98 -2.49
C LYS A 118 -15.60 -6.44 -1.24
N GLU A 119 -14.76 -7.46 -1.40
CA GLU A 119 -13.92 -7.97 -0.32
C GLU A 119 -12.52 -7.38 -0.48
N ARG A 120 -12.05 -6.69 0.57
CA ARG A 120 -10.80 -5.94 0.56
C ARG A 120 -9.80 -6.51 1.57
N GLN A 121 -10.14 -7.56 2.29
CA GLN A 121 -9.21 -8.19 3.20
C GLN A 121 -8.09 -8.89 2.43
N LEU A 122 -6.85 -8.48 2.72
CA LEU A 122 -5.65 -9.13 2.22
C LEU A 122 -5.35 -10.38 3.04
N THR A 123 -5.74 -11.54 2.51
CA THR A 123 -5.42 -12.84 3.09
C THR A 123 -4.15 -13.42 2.47
N ASP A 124 -3.48 -14.33 3.17
CA ASP A 124 -2.29 -15.00 2.62
C ASP A 124 -2.65 -15.85 1.40
N SER A 125 -3.82 -16.49 1.39
CA SER A 125 -4.36 -17.19 0.21
C SER A 125 -4.52 -16.25 -1.00
N LEU A 126 -4.96 -15.01 -0.78
CA LEU A 126 -5.06 -14.01 -1.84
C LEU A 126 -3.67 -13.61 -2.35
N LEU A 127 -2.72 -13.32 -1.46
CA LEU A 127 -1.33 -13.02 -1.80
C LEU A 127 -0.69 -14.13 -2.64
N GLU A 128 -0.87 -15.39 -2.25
CA GLU A 128 -0.38 -16.54 -2.99
C GLU A 128 -1.02 -16.64 -4.38
N SER A 129 -2.34 -16.40 -4.47
CA SER A 129 -3.06 -16.46 -5.75
C SER A 129 -2.59 -15.38 -6.73
N ILE A 130 -2.24 -14.19 -6.23
CA ILE A 130 -1.70 -13.08 -7.03
C ILE A 130 -0.27 -13.39 -7.46
N SER A 131 0.54 -13.97 -6.58
CA SER A 131 1.94 -14.33 -6.86
C SER A 131 2.08 -15.42 -7.94
N LYS A 132 1.06 -16.25 -8.11
CA LYS A 132 0.97 -17.32 -9.12
C LYS A 132 0.53 -16.84 -10.51
N LYS A 133 0.04 -15.60 -10.64
CA LYS A 133 -0.21 -14.97 -11.95
C LYS A 133 1.10 -14.53 -12.60
#